data_AF-A0A2H3BGV6-F1
#
_entry.id   AF-A0A2H3BGV6-F1
#
_cell.length_a   1.000
_cell.length_b   1.000
_cell.length_c   1.000
_cell.angle_alpha   90.00
_cell.angle_beta   90.00
_cell.angle_gamma   90.00
#
_symmetry.space_group_name_H-M   'P 1'
#
loop_
_entity.id
_entity.type
_entity.pdbx_description
1 polymer ?
#
loop_
_entity_poly.entity_id
_entity_poly.type
_entity_poly.pdbx_seq_one_letter_code
_entity_poly.pdbx_strand_id
1 'polypeptide(L)'
;MKAFLSLFAAALLSLSAEAASVNFAPEARAADACPDPSTGVPLLRARRLDDAGTRYYTTNATYMNQLANGVWQPEGTAGIVFNHAALSTVPLYAFYHAPTASAPLDWYYTTSTSDKATWDNNKSYTDRGIYAYMFSNAACGGLPFYTLWDPVYQVHLFTADQSERKSATSVNGGYIEMGVAGYILPLP
;
A
#
# COMPACT_ATOMS: atom_id res chain seq x y z
N MET A 1 47.58 -81.89 -21.58
CA MET A 1 46.42 -81.27 -20.90
C MET A 1 46.92 -80.14 -20.01
N LYS A 2 46.93 -78.91 -20.50
CA LYS A 2 47.26 -77.70 -19.72
C LYS A 2 46.40 -76.57 -20.29
N ALA A 3 45.56 -75.96 -19.48
CA ALA A 3 44.94 -74.69 -19.83
C ALA A 3 44.89 -73.83 -18.56
N PHE A 4 45.65 -72.73 -18.62
CA PHE A 4 45.68 -71.64 -17.67
C PHE A 4 44.49 -70.72 -17.95
N LEU A 5 43.73 -70.30 -16.93
CA LEU A 5 42.79 -69.18 -17.04
C LEU A 5 43.47 -67.89 -16.57
N SER A 6 43.43 -66.88 -17.45
CA SER A 6 44.02 -65.55 -17.26
C SER A 6 42.97 -64.54 -16.79
N LEU A 7 43.41 -63.63 -15.92
CA LEU A 7 42.67 -62.48 -15.39
C LEU A 7 42.27 -61.49 -16.52
N PHE A 8 41.03 -61.00 -16.49
CA PHE A 8 40.61 -59.81 -17.25
C PHE A 8 40.41 -58.64 -16.28
N ALA A 9 41.14 -57.55 -16.53
CA ALA A 9 40.96 -56.25 -15.88
C ALA A 9 39.97 -55.39 -16.68
N ALA A 10 39.00 -54.77 -16.02
CA ALA A 10 38.09 -53.81 -16.63
C ALA A 10 38.58 -52.37 -16.37
N ALA A 11 38.78 -51.60 -17.44
CA ALA A 11 39.04 -50.18 -17.37
C ALA A 11 37.72 -49.41 -17.54
N LEU A 12 37.37 -48.57 -16.56
CA LEU A 12 36.22 -47.66 -16.59
C LEU A 12 36.69 -46.31 -17.15
N LEU A 13 36.11 -45.87 -18.27
CA LEU A 13 36.21 -44.49 -18.74
C LEU A 13 35.08 -43.66 -18.12
N SER A 14 35.43 -42.64 -17.35
CA SER A 14 34.50 -41.63 -16.86
C SER A 14 34.39 -40.47 -17.86
N LEU A 15 33.18 -40.20 -18.34
CA LEU A 15 32.85 -39.02 -19.13
C LEU A 15 32.32 -37.93 -18.19
N SER A 16 33.06 -36.84 -18.00
CA SER A 16 32.59 -35.67 -17.26
C SER A 16 31.87 -34.72 -18.22
N ALA A 17 30.56 -34.53 -18.02
CA ALA A 17 29.79 -33.49 -18.68
C ALA A 17 29.81 -32.22 -17.82
N GLU A 18 30.41 -31.16 -18.34
CA GLU A 18 30.35 -29.83 -17.72
C GLU A 18 29.10 -29.09 -18.23
N ALA A 19 28.12 -28.93 -17.35
CA ALA A 19 26.97 -28.09 -17.62
C ALA A 19 27.34 -26.63 -17.35
N ALA A 20 27.32 -25.79 -18.40
CA ALA A 20 27.46 -24.36 -18.25
C ALA A 20 26.23 -23.79 -17.52
N SER A 21 26.43 -23.23 -16.34
CA SER A 21 25.41 -22.52 -15.57
C SER A 21 25.13 -21.16 -16.22
N VAL A 22 23.93 -20.99 -16.79
CA VAL A 22 23.45 -19.70 -17.28
C VAL A 22 22.88 -18.92 -16.10
N ASN A 23 23.60 -17.87 -15.66
CA ASN A 23 23.11 -16.95 -14.65
C ASN A 23 22.04 -16.04 -15.26
N PHE A 24 20.76 -16.38 -15.06
CA PHE A 24 19.68 -15.43 -15.22
C PHE A 24 19.67 -14.50 -14.01
N ALA A 25 20.33 -13.34 -14.12
CA ALA A 25 20.16 -12.27 -13.15
C ALA A 25 18.70 -11.76 -13.24
N PRO A 26 17.89 -11.86 -12.17
CA PRO A 26 16.50 -11.42 -12.20
C PRO A 26 16.34 -9.90 -11.97
N GLU A 27 17.42 -9.18 -11.71
CA GLU A 27 17.39 -7.80 -11.18
C GLU A 27 17.09 -6.70 -12.20
N ALA A 28 17.29 -6.93 -13.50
CA ALA A 28 17.13 -5.87 -14.50
C ALA A 28 15.69 -5.64 -14.98
N ARG A 29 14.76 -6.61 -14.82
CA ARG A 29 13.38 -6.47 -15.32
C ARG A 29 12.42 -5.75 -14.38
N ALA A 30 12.78 -5.58 -13.10
CA ALA A 30 11.91 -4.93 -12.12
C ALA A 30 11.99 -3.39 -12.18
N ALA A 31 13.15 -2.83 -12.50
CA ALA A 31 13.36 -1.37 -12.54
C ALA A 31 12.60 -0.68 -13.69
N ASP A 32 12.40 -1.35 -14.82
CA ASP A 32 11.64 -0.82 -15.97
C ASP A 32 10.11 -0.86 -15.78
N ALA A 33 9.62 -1.39 -14.65
CA ALA A 33 8.19 -1.56 -14.37
C ALA A 33 7.61 -0.49 -13.42
N CYS A 34 8.43 0.44 -12.93
CA CYS A 34 8.01 1.44 -11.96
C CYS A 34 7.96 2.84 -12.59
N PRO A 35 6.94 3.66 -12.26
CA PRO A 35 6.86 5.02 -12.75
C PRO A 35 7.93 5.88 -12.07
N ASP A 36 8.37 6.94 -12.74
CA ASP A 36 9.30 7.91 -12.17
C ASP A 36 8.67 8.54 -10.91
N PRO A 37 9.25 8.34 -9.71
CA PRO A 37 8.76 8.92 -8.45
C PRO A 37 8.64 10.44 -8.49
N SER A 38 9.42 11.13 -9.34
CA SER A 38 9.38 12.60 -9.48
C SER A 38 8.06 13.11 -10.09
N THR A 39 7.30 12.24 -10.76
CA THR A 39 5.97 12.55 -11.32
C THR A 39 4.84 12.42 -10.29
N GLY A 40 5.16 11.92 -9.09
CA GLY A 40 4.22 11.83 -7.99
C GLY A 40 3.89 13.19 -7.38
N VAL A 41 2.79 13.25 -6.66
CA VAL A 41 2.29 14.42 -5.93
C VAL A 41 2.07 14.09 -4.45
N PRO A 42 2.19 15.08 -3.55
CA PRO A 42 1.88 14.91 -2.14
C PRO A 42 0.44 14.47 -1.90
N LEU A 43 0.24 13.42 -1.08
CA LEU A 43 -1.03 13.15 -0.44
C LEU A 43 -1.06 13.87 0.91
N LEU A 44 -1.71 15.04 0.94
CA LEU A 44 -1.82 15.87 2.13
C LEU A 44 -2.88 15.29 3.07
N ARG A 45 -2.62 15.32 4.38
CA ARG A 45 -3.55 14.87 5.43
C ARG A 45 -4.02 16.04 6.28
N ALA A 46 -5.29 16.02 6.68
CA ALA A 46 -5.83 16.90 7.71
C ALA A 46 -6.70 16.15 8.71
N ARG A 47 -6.70 16.65 9.95
CA ARG A 47 -7.51 16.23 11.08
C ARG A 47 -8.64 17.23 11.30
N ARG A 48 -9.87 16.75 11.40
CA ARG A 48 -10.98 17.59 11.85
C ARG A 48 -10.94 17.79 13.37
N LEU A 49 -11.16 19.02 13.84
CA LEU A 49 -10.98 19.43 15.24
C LEU A 49 -12.28 19.47 16.06
N ASP A 50 -13.42 19.58 15.40
CA ASP A 50 -14.75 19.70 16.01
C ASP A 50 -15.52 18.37 15.99
N ASP A 51 -14.83 17.25 15.80
CA ASP A 51 -15.41 15.90 15.83
C ASP A 51 -14.48 14.86 16.48
N ALA A 52 -14.79 13.59 16.24
CA ALA A 52 -14.03 12.39 16.62
C ALA A 52 -12.55 12.38 16.14
N GLY A 53 -12.08 13.41 15.46
CA GLY A 53 -10.80 13.40 14.80
C GLY A 53 -10.91 12.62 13.49
N THR A 54 -11.84 13.01 12.63
CA THR A 54 -11.86 12.49 11.26
C THR A 54 -10.56 12.83 10.54
N ARG A 55 -10.10 11.93 9.66
CA ARG A 55 -8.98 12.19 8.75
C ARG A 55 -9.47 12.36 7.32
N TYR A 56 -8.92 13.36 6.65
CA TYR A 56 -9.15 13.61 5.23
C TYR A 56 -7.82 13.71 4.51
N TYR A 57 -7.76 13.11 3.32
CA TYR A 57 -6.57 13.06 2.48
C TYR A 57 -6.88 13.71 1.15
N THR A 58 -6.00 14.58 0.65
CA THR A 58 -6.15 15.28 -0.64
C THR A 58 -4.83 15.53 -1.35
N THR A 59 -4.81 15.41 -2.67
CA THR A 59 -3.69 15.89 -3.51
C THR A 59 -3.84 17.37 -3.88
N ASN A 60 -4.97 17.99 -3.57
CA ASN A 60 -5.25 19.38 -3.91
C ASN A 60 -4.79 20.32 -2.79
N ALA A 61 -3.61 20.91 -2.96
CA ALA A 61 -3.05 21.87 -1.98
C ALA A 61 -3.91 23.13 -1.79
N THR A 62 -4.56 23.63 -2.85
CA THR A 62 -5.49 24.77 -2.73
C THR A 62 -6.67 24.41 -1.85
N TYR A 63 -7.24 23.22 -2.02
CA TYR A 63 -8.35 22.75 -1.20
C TYR A 63 -7.91 22.49 0.24
N MET A 64 -6.71 21.92 0.45
CA MET A 64 -6.14 21.78 1.80
C MET A 64 -6.03 23.13 2.52
N ASN A 65 -5.57 24.18 1.85
CA ASN A 65 -5.50 25.52 2.41
C ASN A 65 -6.90 26.10 2.73
N GLN A 66 -7.91 25.78 1.93
CA GLN A 66 -9.29 26.19 2.21
C GLN A 66 -9.83 25.48 3.46
N LEU A 67 -9.57 24.17 3.61
CA LEU A 67 -9.94 23.41 4.80
C LEU A 67 -9.27 23.97 6.07
N ALA A 68 -7.99 24.36 5.95
CA ALA A 68 -7.20 24.95 7.04
C ALA A 68 -7.75 26.28 7.59
N ASN A 69 -8.59 26.99 6.81
CA ASN A 69 -9.27 28.20 7.27
C ASN A 69 -10.53 27.90 8.10
N GLY A 70 -10.89 26.62 8.26
CA GLY A 70 -12.04 26.17 9.04
C GLY A 70 -11.63 25.28 10.21
N VAL A 71 -12.37 24.19 10.39
CA VAL A 71 -12.20 23.25 11.51
C VAL A 71 -11.19 22.13 11.24
N TRP A 72 -10.47 22.20 10.12
CA TRP A 72 -9.49 21.18 9.75
C TRP A 72 -8.08 21.67 10.06
N GLN A 73 -7.32 20.85 10.79
CA GLN A 73 -5.92 21.04 11.07
C GLN A 73 -5.08 20.22 10.08
N PRO A 74 -4.27 20.84 9.22
CA PRO A 74 -3.31 20.11 8.40
C PRO A 74 -2.31 19.33 9.25
N GLU A 75 -2.03 18.09 8.88
CA GLU A 75 -1.09 17.19 9.56
C GLU A 75 0.14 16.88 8.69
N GLY A 76 0.34 17.63 7.62
CA GLY A 76 1.43 17.47 6.66
C GLY A 76 1.12 16.46 5.56
N THR A 77 2.17 15.85 5.01
CA THR A 77 2.08 14.92 3.88
C THR A 77 2.17 13.48 4.37
N ALA A 78 1.17 12.66 4.01
CA ALA A 78 1.12 11.23 4.35
C ALA A 78 2.07 10.37 3.49
N GLY A 79 2.40 10.85 2.28
CA GLY A 79 3.32 10.24 1.34
C GLY A 79 3.09 10.78 -0.07
N ILE A 80 3.66 10.12 -1.07
CA ILE A 80 3.55 10.49 -2.48
C ILE A 80 2.65 9.50 -3.23
N VAL A 81 1.71 10.02 -4.03
CA VAL A 81 0.76 9.29 -4.89
C VAL A 81 0.77 9.86 -6.30
N PHE A 82 0.00 9.31 -7.23
CA PHE A 82 -0.11 9.82 -8.60
C PHE A 82 -1.53 10.33 -8.87
N ASN A 83 -1.67 11.46 -9.57
CA ASN A 83 -2.99 11.99 -9.97
C ASN A 83 -3.63 11.22 -11.13
N HIS A 84 -2.81 10.49 -11.89
CA HIS A 84 -3.23 9.70 -13.05
C HIS A 84 -2.67 8.28 -12.96
N ALA A 85 -3.31 7.36 -13.69
CA ALA A 85 -2.81 6.00 -13.83
C ALA A 85 -1.38 6.04 -14.39
N ALA A 86 -0.50 5.28 -13.76
CA ALA A 86 0.89 5.13 -14.14
C ALA A 86 1.24 3.64 -14.15
N LEU A 87 2.42 3.30 -14.65
CA LEU A 87 2.84 1.90 -14.68
C LEU A 87 2.81 1.31 -13.26
N SER A 88 2.29 0.08 -13.13
CA SER A 88 2.20 -0.64 -11.85
C SER A 88 1.37 0.04 -10.74
N THR A 89 0.66 1.14 -11.01
CA THR A 89 -0.27 1.74 -10.06
C THR A 89 -1.70 1.25 -10.28
N VAL A 90 -2.47 1.27 -9.19
CA VAL A 90 -3.89 0.95 -9.17
C VAL A 90 -4.66 2.13 -8.57
N PRO A 91 -5.97 2.26 -8.87
CA PRO A 91 -6.76 3.35 -8.32
C PRO A 91 -6.88 3.26 -6.80
N LEU A 92 -6.77 4.40 -6.12
CA LEU A 92 -7.19 4.60 -4.74
C LEU A 92 -8.62 5.12 -4.77
N TYR A 93 -9.58 4.27 -4.39
CA TYR A 93 -10.97 4.64 -4.24
C TYR A 93 -11.18 5.37 -2.91
N ALA A 94 -12.09 6.33 -2.88
CA ALA A 94 -12.49 7.04 -1.67
C ALA A 94 -13.99 6.87 -1.41
N PHE A 95 -14.34 6.67 -0.15
CA PHE A 95 -15.71 6.52 0.33
C PHE A 95 -15.97 7.51 1.44
N TYR A 96 -17.11 8.18 1.37
CA TYR A 96 -17.49 9.26 2.28
C TYR A 96 -18.71 8.85 3.11
N HIS A 97 -18.59 8.93 4.43
CA HIS A 97 -19.70 8.83 5.35
C HIS A 97 -20.07 10.21 5.87
N ALA A 98 -21.28 10.67 5.56
CA ALA A 98 -21.79 11.93 6.09
C ALA A 98 -22.04 11.81 7.61
N PRO A 99 -21.72 12.84 8.41
CA PRO A 99 -22.03 12.81 9.84
C PRO A 99 -23.55 12.68 10.06
N THR A 100 -23.94 11.83 11.00
CA THR A 100 -25.33 11.62 11.43
C THR A 100 -25.47 11.88 12.93
N ALA A 101 -26.69 11.73 13.46
CA ALA A 101 -26.91 11.82 14.91
C ALA A 101 -26.19 10.72 15.71
N SER A 102 -25.82 9.59 15.08
CA SER A 102 -25.29 8.41 15.75
C SER A 102 -23.90 7.97 15.27
N ALA A 103 -23.33 8.64 14.26
CA ALA A 103 -22.03 8.32 13.70
C ALA A 103 -21.35 9.59 13.18
N PRO A 104 -20.02 9.73 13.35
CA PRO A 104 -19.31 10.92 12.93
C PRO A 104 -19.20 11.01 11.40
N LEU A 105 -18.61 12.10 10.94
CA LEU A 105 -18.04 12.16 9.60
C LEU A 105 -16.94 11.08 9.50
N ASP A 106 -16.80 10.41 8.36
CA ASP A 106 -15.68 9.51 8.13
C ASP A 106 -15.30 9.39 6.65
N TRP A 107 -14.05 9.02 6.40
CA TRP A 107 -13.53 8.73 5.07
C TRP A 107 -12.80 7.40 5.06
N TYR A 108 -13.08 6.58 4.05
CA TYR A 108 -12.38 5.31 3.83
C TYR A 108 -11.71 5.30 2.46
N TYR A 109 -10.48 4.78 2.40
CA TYR A 109 -9.68 4.71 1.19
C TYR A 109 -9.17 3.29 0.96
N THR A 110 -9.22 2.80 -0.28
CA THR A 110 -8.71 1.45 -0.61
C THR A 110 -8.33 1.32 -2.08
N THR A 111 -7.32 0.49 -2.34
CA THR A 111 -6.96 0.01 -3.67
C THR A 111 -7.54 -1.38 -3.97
N SER A 112 -8.09 -2.04 -2.96
CA SER A 112 -8.68 -3.38 -3.07
C SER A 112 -10.03 -3.31 -3.78
N THR A 113 -10.17 -4.07 -4.87
CA THR A 113 -11.43 -4.16 -5.61
C THR A 113 -12.51 -4.90 -4.83
N SER A 114 -12.14 -5.84 -3.94
CA SER A 114 -13.09 -6.51 -3.04
C SER A 114 -13.59 -5.59 -1.94
N ASP A 115 -12.73 -4.75 -1.39
CA ASP A 115 -13.13 -3.74 -0.40
C ASP A 115 -14.02 -2.71 -1.07
N LYS A 116 -13.65 -2.24 -2.26
CA LYS A 116 -14.49 -1.35 -3.06
C LYS A 116 -15.89 -1.93 -3.25
N ALA A 117 -16.00 -3.20 -3.66
CA ALA A 117 -17.30 -3.85 -3.83
C ALA A 117 -18.09 -3.96 -2.50
N THR A 118 -17.40 -4.11 -1.37
CA THR A 118 -18.04 -4.12 -0.05
C THR A 118 -18.61 -2.73 0.30
N TRP A 119 -17.84 -1.67 0.07
CA TRP A 119 -18.26 -0.30 0.33
C TRP A 119 -19.32 0.21 -0.65
N ASP A 120 -19.31 -0.22 -1.91
CA ASP A 120 -20.36 0.08 -2.89
C ASP A 120 -21.73 -0.46 -2.44
N ASN A 121 -21.75 -1.55 -1.68
CA ASN A 121 -22.97 -2.13 -1.11
C ASN A 121 -23.37 -1.51 0.23
N ASN A 122 -22.47 -0.74 0.87
CA ASN A 122 -22.73 -0.07 2.14
C ASN A 122 -23.62 1.17 1.91
N LYS A 123 -24.80 1.21 2.54
CA LYS A 123 -25.77 2.31 2.37
C LYS A 123 -25.41 3.59 3.13
N SER A 124 -24.44 3.52 4.04
CA SER A 124 -24.00 4.66 4.84
C SER A 124 -22.82 5.40 4.21
N TYR A 125 -22.13 4.79 3.24
CA TYR A 125 -21.00 5.40 2.55
C TYR A 125 -21.33 5.70 1.09
N THR A 126 -20.88 6.84 0.61
CA THR A 126 -21.01 7.28 -0.77
C THR A 126 -19.67 7.10 -1.48
N ASP A 127 -19.65 6.35 -2.60
CA ASP A 127 -18.48 6.26 -3.48
C ASP A 127 -18.15 7.65 -4.05
N ARG A 128 -16.93 8.12 -3.80
CA ARG A 128 -16.40 9.41 -4.29
C ARG A 128 -15.50 9.22 -5.52
N GLY A 129 -15.41 8.00 -6.02
CA GLY A 129 -14.65 7.62 -7.20
C GLY A 129 -13.16 7.44 -6.91
N ILE A 130 -12.39 7.55 -7.99
CA ILE A 130 -10.93 7.45 -7.94
C ILE A 130 -10.38 8.78 -7.45
N TYR A 131 -9.65 8.72 -6.35
CA TYR A 131 -9.14 9.88 -5.67
C TYR A 131 -7.66 10.13 -5.98
N ALA A 132 -6.89 9.06 -6.15
CA ALA A 132 -5.49 9.06 -6.58
C ALA A 132 -5.14 7.68 -7.15
N TYR A 133 -3.86 7.47 -7.46
CA TYR A 133 -3.29 6.17 -7.82
C TYR A 133 -2.06 5.89 -6.95
N MET A 134 -1.90 4.65 -6.50
CA MET A 134 -0.74 4.19 -5.73
C MET A 134 -0.42 2.74 -6.08
N PHE A 135 0.66 2.17 -5.53
CA PHE A 135 1.02 0.80 -5.85
C PHE A 135 0.12 -0.20 -5.12
N SER A 136 -0.11 -1.36 -5.74
CA SER A 136 -0.82 -2.48 -5.11
C SER A 136 0.08 -3.36 -4.23
N ASN A 137 1.40 -3.17 -4.33
CA ASN A 137 2.41 -3.91 -3.58
C ASN A 137 3.70 -3.07 -3.45
N ALA A 138 4.69 -3.60 -2.72
CA ALA A 138 5.93 -2.89 -2.41
C ALA A 138 7.00 -2.91 -3.53
N ALA A 139 6.75 -3.53 -4.69
CA ALA A 139 7.78 -3.77 -5.70
C ALA A 139 8.44 -2.49 -6.25
N CYS A 140 7.71 -1.37 -6.24
CA CYS A 140 8.19 -0.06 -6.67
C CYS A 140 8.61 0.85 -5.51
N GLY A 141 9.08 0.28 -4.40
CA GLY A 141 9.53 1.05 -3.22
C GLY A 141 8.39 1.65 -2.40
N GLY A 142 7.15 1.22 -2.64
CA GLY A 142 6.00 1.65 -1.87
C GLY A 142 6.02 1.09 -0.44
N LEU A 143 5.73 1.94 0.54
CA LEU A 143 5.50 1.56 1.93
C LEU A 143 4.01 1.21 2.14
N PRO A 144 3.68 0.23 3.00
CA PRO A 144 2.30 -0.05 3.32
C PRO A 144 1.60 1.19 3.90
N PHE A 145 0.48 1.56 3.31
CA PHE A 145 -0.42 2.58 3.82
C PHE A 145 -1.51 1.88 4.62
N TYR A 146 -1.29 1.75 5.93
CA TYR A 146 -2.12 0.96 6.82
C TYR A 146 -3.49 1.61 7.04
N THR A 147 -4.52 0.80 7.13
CA THR A 147 -5.87 1.20 7.55
C THR A 147 -6.06 0.84 9.00
N LEU A 148 -6.37 1.84 9.82
CA LEU A 148 -6.63 1.69 11.25
C LEU A 148 -8.07 2.15 11.54
N TRP A 149 -8.81 1.42 12.34
CA TRP A 149 -10.18 1.72 12.74
C TRP A 149 -10.27 2.03 14.23
N ASP A 150 -10.86 3.18 14.58
CA ASP A 150 -11.19 3.51 15.96
C ASP A 150 -12.62 3.03 16.28
N PRO A 151 -12.81 1.96 17.08
CA PRO A 151 -14.15 1.45 17.38
C PRO A 151 -14.93 2.34 18.35
N VAL A 152 -14.25 3.22 19.10
CA VAL A 152 -14.88 4.12 20.07
C VAL A 152 -15.42 5.34 19.35
N TYR A 153 -14.56 5.98 18.55
CA TYR A 153 -14.90 7.21 17.85
C TYR A 153 -15.45 6.99 16.45
N GLN A 154 -15.41 5.77 15.95
CA GLN A 154 -15.94 5.37 14.65
C GLN A 154 -15.34 6.13 13.46
N VAL A 155 -14.01 6.31 13.46
CA VAL A 155 -13.27 6.98 12.38
C VAL A 155 -12.08 6.14 11.92
N HIS A 156 -11.72 6.27 10.65
CA HIS A 156 -10.54 5.64 10.09
C HIS A 156 -9.31 6.57 10.12
N LEU A 157 -8.15 5.97 10.35
CA LEU A 157 -6.83 6.57 10.19
C LEU A 157 -6.05 5.77 9.14
N PHE A 158 -5.46 6.48 8.19
CA PHE A 158 -4.55 5.89 7.21
C PHE A 158 -3.13 6.42 7.41
N THR A 159 -2.15 5.54 7.55
CA THR A 159 -0.78 5.98 7.83
C THR A 159 0.25 5.04 7.25
N ALA A 160 1.35 5.61 6.75
CA ALA A 160 2.57 4.87 6.42
C ALA A 160 3.64 5.03 7.52
N ASP A 161 3.39 5.89 8.51
CA ASP A 161 4.30 6.08 9.65
C ASP A 161 4.16 4.89 10.61
N GLN A 162 5.22 4.09 10.69
CA GLN A 162 5.25 2.92 11.53
C GLN A 162 5.17 3.26 13.03
N SER A 163 5.67 4.42 13.45
CA SER A 163 5.60 4.90 14.82
C SER A 163 4.19 5.37 15.17
N GLU A 164 3.52 6.10 14.27
CA GLU A 164 2.11 6.49 14.45
C GLU A 164 1.22 5.25 14.54
N ARG A 165 1.40 4.29 13.63
CA ARG A 165 0.69 3.00 13.64
C ARG A 165 0.87 2.28 14.97
N LYS A 166 2.12 2.02 15.38
CA LYS A 166 2.43 1.29 16.62
C LYS A 166 1.84 2.00 17.83
N SER A 167 1.94 3.33 17.87
CA SER A 167 1.39 4.13 18.96
C SER A 167 -0.14 4.01 19.01
N ALA A 168 -0.82 4.17 17.87
CA ALA A 168 -2.28 4.08 17.77
C ALA A 168 -2.84 2.70 18.18
N THR A 169 -2.13 1.62 17.84
CA THR A 169 -2.57 0.24 18.12
C THR A 169 -2.15 -0.29 19.50
N SER A 170 -1.21 0.36 20.19
CA SER A 170 -0.71 -0.11 21.50
C SER A 170 -1.55 0.36 22.68
N VAL A 171 -2.48 1.29 22.46
CA VAL A 171 -3.39 1.79 23.48
C VAL A 171 -4.50 0.77 23.71
N ASN A 172 -4.80 0.46 24.97
CA ASN A 172 -5.95 -0.38 25.32
C ASN A 172 -7.26 0.34 24.90
N GLY A 173 -8.05 -0.30 24.05
CA GLY A 173 -9.21 0.36 23.41
C GLY A 173 -8.83 1.37 22.32
N GLY A 174 -7.58 1.34 21.85
CA GLY A 174 -7.10 2.13 20.71
C GLY A 174 -7.51 1.56 19.36
N TYR A 175 -6.79 1.95 18.32
CA TYR A 175 -7.13 1.58 16.95
C TYR A 175 -6.90 0.10 16.67
N ILE A 176 -7.78 -0.48 15.87
CA ILE A 176 -7.67 -1.84 15.31
C ILE A 176 -7.03 -1.73 13.92
N GLU A 177 -5.93 -2.47 13.68
CA GLU A 177 -5.34 -2.56 12.34
C GLU A 177 -6.22 -3.44 11.44
N MET A 178 -6.75 -2.83 10.38
CA MET A 178 -7.68 -3.47 9.43
C MET A 178 -6.96 -4.03 8.19
N GLY A 179 -5.69 -3.66 7.99
CA GLY A 179 -4.87 -4.11 6.87
C GLY A 179 -4.17 -2.96 6.16
N VAL A 180 -3.98 -3.11 4.85
CA VAL A 180 -3.23 -2.19 3.99
C VAL A 180 -4.15 -1.66 2.89
N ALA A 181 -4.40 -0.35 2.87
CA ALA A 181 -5.19 0.31 1.84
C ALA A 181 -4.49 0.31 0.47
N GLY A 182 -3.16 0.31 0.47
CA GLY A 182 -2.30 0.28 -0.71
C GLY A 182 -0.85 0.58 -0.32
N TYR A 183 0.01 0.83 -1.30
CA TYR A 183 1.43 1.08 -1.08
C TYR A 183 1.82 2.46 -1.61
N ILE A 184 2.16 3.36 -0.67
CA ILE A 184 2.43 4.77 -0.92
C ILE A 184 3.94 5.03 -0.96
N LEU A 185 4.40 5.94 -1.83
CA LEU A 185 5.81 6.30 -1.88
C LEU A 185 6.19 7.13 -0.64
N PRO A 186 7.38 6.91 -0.05
CA PRO A 186 7.87 7.76 1.04
C PRO A 186 8.13 9.19 0.55
N LEU A 187 8.27 10.12 1.50
CA LEU A 187 8.75 11.46 1.20
C LEU A 187 10.24 11.40 0.79
N PRO A 188 10.68 12.25 -0.17
CA PRO A 188 12.09 12.34 -0.58
C PRO A 188 13.04 12.74 0.56
#